data_AF-A0A210PAI2-F1
#
_entry.id   AF-A0A210PAI2-F1
#
_cell.length_a   1.000
_cell.length_b   1.000
_cell.length_c   1.000
_cell.angle_alpha   90.00
_cell.angle_beta   90.00
_cell.angle_gamma   90.00
#
_symmetry.space_group_name_H-M   'P 1'
#
loop_
_entity.id
_entity.type
_entity.pdbx_description
1 polymer ?
#
loop_
_entity_poly.entity_id
_entity_poly.type
_entity_poly.pdbx_seq_one_letter_code
_entity_poly.pdbx_strand_id
1 'polypeptide(L)'
;MKNNNTILKWFFSIQGTVDEYVEKEIGRISTKTVLILFIFELFYIGLTYFFAGSGLVSDFQSYFYLTLFIQFIGIVLIILGFSMLSFNRKNSISSEVANQKEKDKVVSLLKKKYVRLVPILFLLVLSINTILNFSSNNLFKEMFAIQRICGALILAIFFSLIMYFFEKGKITITKDEI
;
A
#
# COMPACT_ATOMS: atom_id res chain seq x y z
N MET A 1 1.07 -16.51 25.75
CA MET A 1 1.92 -15.78 24.77
C MET A 1 1.59 -16.05 23.28
N LYS A 2 0.45 -16.64 22.89
CA LYS A 2 0.17 -16.97 21.47
C LYS A 2 -0.51 -15.85 20.64
N ASN A 3 -1.14 -14.84 21.27
CA ASN A 3 -1.95 -13.84 20.56
C ASN A 3 -1.23 -12.56 20.11
N ASN A 4 -0.05 -12.22 20.63
CA ASN A 4 0.62 -10.95 20.30
C ASN A 4 1.15 -10.91 18.86
N ASN A 5 1.40 -12.07 18.24
CA ASN A 5 2.07 -12.12 16.93
C ASN A 5 1.09 -12.03 15.75
N THR A 6 -0.23 -12.02 15.99
CA THR A 6 -1.24 -11.97 14.92
C THR A 6 -1.17 -10.66 14.14
N ILE A 7 -0.96 -9.53 14.83
CA ILE A 7 -0.87 -8.20 14.21
C ILE A 7 0.42 -8.09 13.38
N LEU A 8 1.56 -8.52 13.93
CA LEU A 8 2.84 -8.57 13.22
C LEU A 8 2.78 -9.44 11.97
N LYS A 9 2.20 -10.64 12.09
CA LYS A 9 2.00 -11.56 10.95
C LYS A 9 1.08 -10.95 9.88
N TRP A 10 0.04 -10.23 10.31
CA TRP A 10 -0.84 -9.54 9.39
C TRP A 10 -0.11 -8.39 8.68
N PHE A 11 0.56 -7.51 9.42
CA PHE A 11 1.23 -6.32 8.90
C PHE A 11 2.39 -6.66 7.97
N PHE A 12 3.27 -7.59 8.34
CA PHE A 12 4.43 -8.00 7.54
C PHE A 12 4.17 -9.17 6.59
N SER A 13 2.95 -9.72 6.54
CA SER A 13 2.60 -10.84 5.65
C SER A 13 3.38 -12.14 5.91
N ILE A 14 3.64 -12.44 7.18
CA ILE A 14 4.38 -13.63 7.60
C ILE A 14 3.44 -14.84 7.58
N GLN A 15 3.83 -15.87 6.84
CA GLN A 15 3.03 -17.09 6.67
C GLN A 15 3.34 -18.18 7.72
N GLY A 16 4.45 -18.04 8.46
CA GLY A 16 4.95 -19.02 9.43
C GLY A 16 4.87 -18.61 10.90
N THR A 17 5.59 -19.32 11.75
CA THR A 17 5.92 -18.88 13.11
C THR A 17 6.82 -17.65 13.06
N VAL A 18 6.62 -16.72 13.98
CA VAL A 18 7.57 -15.63 14.19
C VAL A 18 8.67 -16.23 15.05
N ASP A 19 9.80 -16.53 14.43
CA ASP A 19 11.04 -16.93 15.08
C ASP A 19 12.01 -15.74 15.13
N GLU A 20 13.16 -15.93 15.79
CA GLU A 20 14.17 -14.89 15.97
C GLU A 20 14.73 -14.37 14.63
N TYR A 21 14.77 -15.21 13.59
CA TYR A 21 15.17 -14.82 12.25
C TYR A 21 14.15 -13.87 11.61
N VAL A 22 12.86 -14.19 11.69
CA VAL A 22 11.77 -13.35 11.19
C VAL A 22 11.71 -12.03 11.95
N GLU A 23 11.94 -12.01 13.27
CA GLU A 23 12.00 -10.77 14.05
C GLU A 23 13.16 -9.87 13.60
N LYS A 24 14.34 -10.44 13.35
CA LYS A 24 15.49 -9.69 12.84
C LYS A 24 15.24 -9.13 11.44
N GLU A 25 14.53 -9.87 10.58
CA GLU A 25 14.17 -9.42 9.25
C GLU A 25 13.11 -8.29 9.28
N ILE A 26 12.09 -8.42 10.13
CA ILE A 26 11.14 -7.33 10.43
C ILE A 26 11.90 -6.09 10.89
N GLY A 27 12.80 -6.23 11.86
CA GLY A 27 13.61 -5.13 12.36
C GLY A 27 14.37 -4.41 11.24
N ARG A 28 15.02 -5.17 10.35
CA ARG A 28 15.74 -4.60 9.20
C ARG A 28 14.81 -3.86 8.22
N ILE A 29 13.62 -4.38 7.96
CA ILE A 29 12.62 -3.73 7.10
C ILE A 29 12.11 -2.46 7.77
N SER A 30 11.74 -2.52 9.05
CA SER A 30 11.31 -1.37 9.83
C SER A 30 12.36 -0.26 9.87
N THR A 31 13.64 -0.58 10.11
CA THR A 31 14.72 0.41 10.07
C THR A 31 14.86 1.07 8.69
N LYS A 32 14.76 0.28 7.61
CA LYS A 32 14.77 0.85 6.24
C LYS A 32 13.56 1.74 5.97
N THR A 33 12.35 1.33 6.40
CA THR A 33 11.14 2.13 6.25
C THR A 33 11.27 3.45 7.01
N VAL A 34 11.78 3.43 8.24
CA VAL A 34 12.04 4.65 9.04
C VAL A 34 13.05 5.56 8.35
N LEU A 35 14.15 5.00 7.82
CA LEU A 35 15.15 5.78 7.09
C LEU A 35 14.56 6.44 5.83
N ILE A 36 13.72 5.72 5.08
CA ILE A 36 13.05 6.27 3.90
C ILE A 36 12.04 7.34 4.29
N LEU A 37 11.25 7.13 5.35
CA LEU A 37 10.35 8.14 5.90
C LEU A 37 11.11 9.41 6.30
N PHE A 38 12.26 9.26 6.94
CA PHE A 38 13.10 10.38 7.35
C PHE A 38 13.60 11.18 6.14
N ILE A 39 14.10 10.51 5.11
CA ILE A 39 14.52 11.16 3.86
C ILE A 39 13.33 11.85 3.20
N PHE A 40 12.21 11.16 3.07
CA PHE A 40 10.97 11.72 2.53
C PHE A 40 10.57 12.99 3.27
N GLU A 41 10.55 12.98 4.61
CA GLU A 41 10.15 14.15 5.37
C GLU A 41 11.10 15.32 5.27
N LEU A 42 12.42 15.08 5.26
CA LEU A 42 13.39 16.14 5.03
C LEU A 42 13.17 16.82 3.68
N PHE A 43 12.99 16.04 2.61
CA PHE A 43 12.69 16.57 1.29
C PHE A 43 11.34 17.28 1.26
N TYR A 44 10.32 16.69 1.88
CA TYR A 44 8.96 17.19 1.88
C TYR A 44 8.85 18.55 2.56
N ILE A 45 9.40 18.65 3.77
CA ILE A 45 9.48 19.88 4.54
C ILE A 45 10.28 20.93 3.78
N GLY A 46 11.46 20.57 3.24
CA GLY A 46 12.31 21.48 2.47
C GLY A 46 11.60 22.07 1.26
N LEU A 47 10.93 21.24 0.46
CA LEU A 47 10.14 21.68 -0.69
C LEU A 47 8.96 22.55 -0.27
N THR A 48 8.26 22.18 0.81
CA THR A 48 7.13 22.94 1.33
C THR A 48 7.55 24.35 1.74
N TYR A 49 8.65 24.48 2.49
CA TYR A 49 9.20 25.79 2.86
C TYR A 49 9.67 26.60 1.65
N PHE A 50 10.34 25.95 0.68
CA PHE A 50 10.77 26.62 -0.54
C PHE A 50 9.60 27.20 -1.33
N PHE A 51 8.54 26.42 -1.55
CA PHE A 51 7.35 26.88 -2.26
C PHE A 51 6.57 27.93 -1.47
N ALA A 52 6.41 27.75 -0.15
CA ALA A 52 5.76 28.77 0.70
C ALA A 52 6.52 30.10 0.70
N GLY A 53 7.86 30.07 0.71
CA GLY A 53 8.72 31.25 0.69
C GLY A 53 8.91 31.90 -0.69
N SER A 54 8.50 31.23 -1.76
CA SER A 54 8.68 31.71 -3.15
C SER A 54 7.75 32.85 -3.56
N GLY A 55 6.73 33.18 -2.76
CA GLY A 55 5.72 34.17 -3.10
C GLY A 55 4.74 33.72 -4.21
N LEU A 56 4.85 32.49 -4.70
CA LEU A 56 3.95 31.91 -5.70
C LEU A 56 2.61 31.43 -5.12
N VAL A 57 2.48 31.41 -3.79
CA VAL A 57 1.29 30.93 -3.08
C VAL A 57 0.39 32.12 -2.76
N SER A 58 -0.73 32.22 -3.48
CA SER A 58 -1.75 33.26 -3.26
C SER A 58 -2.74 32.91 -2.14
N ASP A 59 -3.03 31.62 -1.94
CA ASP A 59 -3.90 31.11 -0.88
C ASP A 59 -3.13 30.12 0.01
N PHE A 60 -2.60 30.66 1.12
CA PHE A 60 -1.82 29.90 2.08
C PHE A 60 -2.63 28.77 2.75
N GLN A 61 -3.91 29.00 3.01
CA GLN A 61 -4.76 28.02 3.70
C GLN A 61 -4.98 26.79 2.83
N SER A 62 -5.33 27.00 1.56
CA SER A 62 -5.47 25.94 0.56
C SER A 62 -4.16 25.18 0.34
N TYR A 63 -3.06 25.91 0.23
CA TYR A 63 -1.72 25.32 0.07
C TYR A 63 -1.35 24.44 1.27
N PHE A 64 -1.54 24.93 2.50
CA PHE A 64 -1.22 24.22 3.74
C PHE A 64 -2.01 22.92 3.87
N TYR A 65 -3.31 22.93 3.59
CA TYR A 65 -4.11 21.71 3.64
C TYR A 65 -3.74 20.70 2.56
N LEU A 66 -3.41 21.17 1.35
CA LEU A 66 -2.92 20.31 0.29
C LEU A 66 -1.59 19.65 0.68
N THR A 67 -0.67 20.42 1.27
CA THR A 67 0.61 19.89 1.72
C THR A 67 0.43 18.91 2.87
N LEU A 68 -0.39 19.17 3.88
CA LEU A 68 -0.65 18.18 4.92
C LEU A 68 -1.26 16.88 4.35
N PHE A 69 -2.15 17.00 3.36
CA PHE A 69 -2.77 15.84 2.74
C PHE A 69 -1.77 14.99 1.97
N ILE A 70 -0.95 15.60 1.11
CA ILE A 70 0.09 14.89 0.35
C ILE A 70 1.09 14.23 1.31
N GLN A 71 1.47 14.91 2.40
CA GLN A 71 2.34 14.35 3.43
C GLN A 71 1.75 13.10 4.06
N PHE A 72 0.49 13.19 4.52
CA PHE A 72 -0.22 12.08 5.14
C PHE A 72 -0.29 10.86 4.20
N ILE A 73 -0.67 11.08 2.94
CA ILE A 73 -0.71 10.02 1.93
C ILE A 73 0.68 9.43 1.72
N GLY A 74 1.71 10.28 1.57
CA GLY A 74 3.09 9.86 1.39
C GLY A 74 3.58 8.95 2.51
N ILE A 75 3.35 9.35 3.77
CA ILE A 75 3.68 8.54 4.96
C ILE A 75 2.95 7.19 4.88
N VAL A 76 1.65 7.19 4.63
CA VAL A 76 0.86 5.95 4.59
C VAL A 76 1.32 5.04 3.46
N LEU A 77 1.64 5.58 2.28
CA LEU A 77 2.18 4.82 1.15
C LEU A 77 3.57 4.24 1.44
N ILE A 78 4.46 4.98 2.11
CA ILE A 78 5.78 4.48 2.48
C ILE A 78 5.63 3.38 3.54
N ILE A 79 4.82 3.59 4.57
CA ILE A 79 4.60 2.60 5.63
C ILE A 79 4.01 1.31 5.05
N LEU A 80 2.89 1.42 4.32
CA LEU A 80 2.21 0.25 3.78
C LEU A 80 2.99 -0.38 2.62
N GLY A 81 3.46 0.44 1.68
CA GLY A 81 4.20 -0.01 0.50
C GLY A 81 5.51 -0.70 0.89
N PHE A 82 6.34 -0.06 1.70
CA PHE A 82 7.67 -0.60 2.01
C PHE A 82 7.62 -1.77 3.00
N SER A 83 6.72 -1.71 3.99
CA SER A 83 6.59 -2.79 4.97
C SER A 83 5.92 -4.04 4.37
N MET A 84 4.95 -3.88 3.47
CA MET A 84 4.23 -5.01 2.87
C MET A 84 4.90 -5.57 1.61
N LEU A 85 5.45 -4.73 0.70
CA LEU A 85 6.05 -5.21 -0.56
C LEU A 85 7.43 -5.86 -0.34
N SER A 86 8.21 -5.36 0.61
CA SER A 86 9.57 -5.87 0.87
C SER A 86 9.57 -7.33 1.35
N PHE A 87 8.56 -7.73 2.13
CA PHE A 87 8.42 -9.11 2.59
C PHE A 87 7.85 -10.05 1.51
N ASN A 88 6.95 -9.55 0.66
CA ASN A 88 6.32 -10.35 -0.39
C ASN A 88 7.28 -10.68 -1.55
N ARG A 89 8.29 -9.84 -1.81
CA ARG A 89 9.26 -10.04 -2.90
C ARG A 89 10.21 -11.23 -2.67
N LYS A 90 10.40 -11.66 -1.42
CA LYS A 90 11.16 -12.88 -1.07
C LYS A 90 10.33 -14.16 -1.12
N ASN A 91 9.00 -14.06 -0.98
CA ASN A 91 8.06 -15.17 -1.14
C ASN A 91 7.41 -15.10 -2.53
N SER A 92 8.24 -15.03 -3.58
CA SER A 92 7.74 -15.04 -4.96
C SER A 92 6.87 -16.27 -5.14
N ILE A 93 5.58 -16.02 -5.38
CA ILE A 93 4.61 -17.08 -5.61
C ILE A 93 5.04 -17.79 -6.88
N SER A 94 5.55 -19.02 -6.75
CA SER A 94 5.87 -19.85 -7.91
C SER A 94 4.61 -20.01 -8.74
N SER A 95 4.67 -19.59 -10.01
CA SER A 95 3.58 -19.78 -10.97
C SER A 95 3.38 -21.25 -11.33
N GLU A 96 4.40 -22.07 -11.07
CA GLU A 96 4.41 -23.51 -11.25
C GLU A 96 4.29 -24.20 -9.90
N VAL A 97 3.30 -25.10 -9.80
CA VAL A 97 2.94 -25.76 -8.55
C VAL A 97 2.79 -27.25 -8.80
N ALA A 98 3.35 -28.10 -7.93
CA ALA A 98 3.43 -29.54 -8.17
C ALA A 98 2.07 -30.25 -8.00
N ASN A 99 1.20 -29.74 -7.11
CA ASN A 99 -0.05 -30.44 -6.77
C ASN A 99 -1.24 -29.49 -6.57
N GLN A 100 -2.45 -30.02 -6.74
CA GLN A 100 -3.72 -29.27 -6.56
C GLN A 100 -3.85 -28.67 -5.14
N LYS A 101 -3.39 -29.36 -4.09
CA LYS A 101 -3.40 -28.84 -2.71
C LYS A 101 -2.49 -27.62 -2.54
N GLU A 102 -1.38 -27.57 -3.25
CA GLU A 102 -0.48 -26.42 -3.23
C GLU A 102 -1.05 -25.26 -4.06
N LYS A 103 -1.74 -25.56 -5.17
CA LYS A 103 -2.48 -24.56 -5.95
C LYS A 103 -3.51 -23.84 -5.08
N ASP A 104 -4.27 -24.57 -4.27
CA ASP A 104 -5.26 -23.98 -3.36
C ASP A 104 -4.61 -23.10 -2.29
N LYS A 105 -3.45 -23.51 -1.74
CA LYS A 105 -2.65 -22.67 -0.84
C LYS A 105 -2.20 -21.39 -1.53
N VAL A 106 -1.64 -21.48 -2.73
CA VAL A 106 -1.18 -20.32 -3.51
C VAL A 106 -2.32 -19.36 -3.84
N VAL A 107 -3.49 -19.87 -4.26
CA VAL A 107 -4.68 -19.04 -4.52
C VAL A 107 -5.14 -18.31 -3.26
N SER A 108 -5.10 -18.96 -2.09
CA SER A 108 -5.45 -18.32 -0.81
C SER A 108 -4.48 -17.19 -0.44
N LEU A 109 -3.19 -17.32 -0.78
CA LEU A 109 -2.18 -16.29 -0.59
C LEU A 109 -2.39 -15.13 -1.55
N LEU A 110 -2.72 -15.43 -2.80
CA LEU A 110 -3.04 -14.43 -3.83
C LEU A 110 -4.24 -13.57 -3.39
N LYS A 111 -5.29 -14.19 -2.84
CA LYS A 111 -6.45 -13.47 -2.29
C LYS A 111 -6.04 -12.50 -1.18
N LYS A 112 -5.20 -12.95 -0.24
CA LYS A 112 -4.69 -12.10 0.86
C LYS A 112 -3.83 -10.96 0.36
N LYS A 113 -2.98 -11.18 -0.65
CA LYS A 113 -2.17 -10.15 -1.31
C LYS A 113 -3.05 -9.03 -1.88
N TYR A 114 -4.08 -9.37 -2.64
CA TYR A 114 -4.95 -8.37 -3.26
C TYR A 114 -5.88 -7.65 -2.28
N VAL A 115 -6.43 -8.35 -1.28
CA VAL A 115 -7.20 -7.71 -0.20
C VAL A 115 -6.37 -6.66 0.54
N ARG A 116 -5.06 -6.89 0.71
CA ARG A 116 -4.15 -5.92 1.35
C ARG A 116 -3.71 -4.78 0.44
N LEU A 117 -3.79 -4.95 -0.88
CA LEU A 117 -3.56 -3.86 -1.84
C LEU A 117 -4.76 -2.91 -1.93
N VAL A 118 -5.97 -3.35 -1.56
CA VAL A 118 -7.19 -2.52 -1.62
C VAL A 118 -7.03 -1.19 -0.86
N PRO A 119 -6.58 -1.13 0.41
CA PRO A 119 -6.39 0.15 1.11
C PRO A 119 -5.39 1.08 0.42
N ILE A 120 -4.31 0.53 -0.13
CA ILE A 120 -3.27 1.30 -0.84
C ILE A 120 -3.85 1.89 -2.12
N LEU A 121 -4.53 1.07 -2.93
CA LEU A 121 -5.21 1.49 -4.15
C LEU A 121 -6.32 2.51 -3.85
N PHE A 122 -7.10 2.29 -2.80
CA PHE A 122 -8.13 3.22 -2.35
C PHE A 122 -7.55 4.59 -2.06
N LEU A 123 -6.48 4.64 -1.25
CA LEU A 123 -5.82 5.91 -0.92
C LEU A 123 -5.23 6.57 -2.17
N LEU A 124 -4.57 5.84 -3.06
CA LEU A 124 -4.04 6.40 -4.31
C LEU A 124 -5.15 7.01 -5.17
N VAL A 125 -6.23 6.28 -5.40
CA VAL A 125 -7.35 6.73 -6.24
C VAL A 125 -8.05 7.93 -5.61
N LEU A 126 -8.26 7.91 -4.29
CA LEU A 126 -8.84 9.05 -3.57
C LEU A 126 -7.94 10.28 -3.70
N SER A 127 -6.65 10.11 -3.50
CA SER A 127 -5.64 11.20 -3.57
C SER A 127 -5.61 11.85 -4.95
N ILE A 128 -5.52 11.04 -6.01
CA ILE A 128 -5.49 11.53 -7.39
C ILE A 128 -6.79 12.30 -7.71
N ASN A 129 -7.93 11.73 -7.34
CA ASN A 129 -9.22 12.38 -7.58
C ASN A 129 -9.36 13.69 -6.81
N THR A 130 -8.88 13.77 -5.57
CA THR A 130 -8.87 15.01 -4.80
C THR A 130 -7.97 16.05 -5.44
N ILE A 131 -6.75 15.70 -5.85
CA ILE A 131 -5.80 16.64 -6.46
C ILE A 131 -6.36 17.21 -7.77
N LEU A 132 -6.96 16.36 -8.62
CA LEU A 132 -7.50 16.81 -9.92
C LEU A 132 -8.71 17.73 -9.79
N ASN A 133 -9.51 17.62 -8.72
CA ASN A 133 -10.75 18.37 -8.55
C ASN A 133 -10.64 19.51 -7.51
N PHE A 134 -9.50 19.66 -6.85
CA PHE A 134 -9.28 20.69 -5.83
C PHE A 134 -9.35 22.13 -6.39
N SER A 135 -9.11 22.32 -7.69
CA SER A 135 -9.14 23.64 -8.32
C SER A 135 -10.49 24.38 -8.20
N SER A 136 -11.59 23.70 -7.87
CA SER A 136 -12.94 24.28 -7.83
C SER A 136 -13.62 24.29 -6.45
N ASN A 137 -13.08 23.62 -5.42
CA ASN A 137 -13.74 23.45 -4.12
C ASN A 137 -12.72 23.25 -2.98
N ASN A 138 -13.14 23.51 -1.73
CA ASN A 138 -12.34 23.22 -0.54
C ASN A 138 -11.88 21.75 -0.47
N LEU A 139 -10.62 21.53 -0.11
CA LEU A 139 -9.95 20.23 -0.10
C LEU A 139 -10.70 19.18 0.73
N PHE A 140 -11.11 19.56 1.94
CA PHE A 140 -11.89 18.68 2.83
C PHE A 140 -13.24 18.29 2.23
N LYS A 141 -13.90 19.22 1.52
CA LYS A 141 -15.20 18.95 0.89
C LYS A 141 -15.05 17.94 -0.25
N GLU A 142 -13.99 18.04 -1.03
CA GLU A 142 -13.70 17.08 -2.10
C GLU A 142 -13.23 15.72 -1.57
N MET A 143 -12.36 15.69 -0.55
CA MET A 143 -11.88 14.45 0.06
C MET A 143 -12.98 13.64 0.73
N PHE A 144 -13.83 14.32 1.51
CA PHE A 144 -14.87 13.69 2.30
C PHE A 144 -16.24 13.69 1.63
N ALA A 145 -16.29 14.07 0.35
CA ALA A 145 -17.47 13.85 -0.47
C ALA A 145 -17.76 12.35 -0.54
N ILE A 146 -18.94 11.95 -0.06
CA ILE A 146 -19.40 10.55 -0.05
C ILE A 146 -19.27 9.92 -1.44
N GLN A 147 -19.60 10.68 -2.50
CA GLN A 147 -19.49 10.22 -3.88
C GLN A 147 -18.03 9.89 -4.28
N ARG A 148 -17.05 10.67 -3.80
CA ARG A 148 -15.62 10.46 -4.07
C ARG A 148 -15.07 9.28 -3.29
N ILE A 149 -15.42 9.18 -2.00
CA ILE A 149 -15.05 8.03 -1.16
C ILE A 149 -15.61 6.74 -1.77
N CYS A 150 -16.91 6.70 -2.06
CA CYS A 150 -17.54 5.53 -2.66
C CYS A 150 -16.94 5.20 -4.04
N GLY A 151 -16.71 6.21 -4.88
CA GLY A 151 -16.08 6.01 -6.20
C GLY A 151 -14.68 5.42 -6.11
N ALA A 152 -13.83 5.97 -5.24
CA ALA A 152 -12.49 5.46 -5.01
C ALA A 152 -12.48 4.04 -4.44
N LEU A 153 -13.41 3.74 -3.52
CA LEU A 153 -13.54 2.43 -2.89
C LEU A 153 -14.03 1.37 -3.89
N ILE A 154 -15.04 1.68 -4.69
CA ILE A 154 -15.53 0.79 -5.76
C ILE A 154 -14.40 0.50 -6.75
N LEU A 155 -13.68 1.53 -7.19
CA LEU A 155 -12.59 1.38 -8.16
C LEU A 155 -11.44 0.54 -7.59
N ALA A 156 -11.05 0.77 -6.33
CA ALA A 156 -10.01 -0.01 -5.67
C ALA A 156 -10.39 -1.50 -5.51
N ILE A 157 -11.64 -1.79 -5.14
CA ILE A 157 -12.14 -3.16 -5.04
C ILE A 157 -12.17 -3.82 -6.42
N PHE A 158 -12.73 -3.14 -7.41
CA PHE A 158 -12.87 -3.67 -8.77
C PHE A 158 -11.51 -3.95 -9.42
N PHE A 159 -10.57 -3.02 -9.30
CA PHE A 159 -9.20 -3.20 -9.80
C PHE A 159 -8.49 -4.36 -9.10
N SER A 160 -8.65 -4.49 -7.77
CA SER A 160 -8.06 -5.59 -7.00
C SER A 160 -8.66 -6.94 -7.39
N LEU A 161 -9.95 -7.01 -7.70
CA LEU A 161 -10.60 -8.22 -8.21
C LEU A 161 -10.08 -8.61 -9.59
N ILE A 162 -10.00 -7.67 -10.53
CA ILE A 162 -9.47 -7.93 -11.89
C ILE A 162 -8.05 -8.48 -11.80
N MET A 163 -7.18 -7.80 -11.05
CA MET A 163 -5.79 -8.21 -10.90
C MET A 163 -5.67 -9.58 -10.24
N TYR A 164 -6.51 -9.88 -9.24
CA TYR A 164 -6.60 -11.21 -8.63
C TYR A 164 -6.97 -12.29 -9.65
N PHE A 165 -8.00 -12.08 -10.47
CA PHE A 165 -8.40 -13.06 -11.49
C PHE A 165 -7.33 -13.26 -12.56
N PHE A 166 -6.65 -12.18 -12.96
CA PHE A 166 -5.58 -12.22 -13.94
C PHE A 166 -4.35 -13.01 -13.44
N GLU A 167 -3.88 -12.74 -12.22
CA GLU A 167 -2.77 -13.52 -11.62
C GLU A 167 -3.20 -14.96 -11.30
N LYS A 168 -4.46 -15.20 -10.88
CA LYS A 168 -4.98 -16.55 -10.66
C LYS A 168 -4.93 -17.41 -11.93
N GLY A 169 -5.25 -16.81 -13.08
CA GLY A 169 -5.21 -17.49 -14.38
C GLY A 169 -3.81 -17.94 -14.82
N LYS A 170 -2.75 -17.37 -14.24
CA LYS A 170 -1.35 -17.70 -14.55
C LYS A 170 -0.78 -18.85 -13.72
N ILE A 171 -1.52 -19.37 -12.73
CA ILE A 171 -1.05 -20.47 -11.88
C ILE A 171 -1.37 -21.80 -12.57
N THR A 172 -0.33 -22.44 -13.10
CA THR A 172 -0.41 -23.74 -13.77
C THR A 172 0.15 -24.84 -12.87
N ILE A 173 -0.47 -26.02 -12.94
CA ILE A 173 0.07 -27.23 -12.32
C ILE A 173 1.04 -27.80 -13.34
N THR A 174 2.30 -27.98 -12.96
CA THR A 174 3.24 -28.74 -13.77
C THR A 174 2.69 -30.15 -13.88
N LYS A 175 2.26 -30.55 -15.09
CA LYS A 175 2.05 -31.96 -15.38
C LYS A 175 3.46 -32.54 -15.46
N ASP A 176 3.83 -33.35 -14.48
CA ASP A 176 4.98 -34.24 -14.67
C ASP A 176 4.75 -35.00 -15.98
N GLU A 177 5.66 -34.79 -16.93
CA GLU A 177 5.78 -35.62 -18.11
C GLU A 177 6.05 -37.05 -17.61
N ILE A 178 5.08 -37.94 -17.83
CA ILE A 178 5.26 -39.40 -17.71
C ILE A 178 5.92 -39.88 -18.99
#